data_AF-A0A831RKM6-F1
#
_entry.id   AF-A0A831RKM6-F1
#
_cell.length_a   1.000
_cell.length_b   1.000
_cell.length_c   1.000
_cell.angle_alpha   90.00
_cell.angle_beta   90.00
_cell.angle_gamma   90.00
#
_symmetry.space_group_name_H-M   'P 1'
#
loop_
_entity.id
_entity.type
_entity.pdbx_description
1 polymer ?
#
loop_
_entity_poly.entity_id
_entity_poly.type
_entity_poly.pdbx_seq_one_letter_code
_entity_poly.pdbx_strand_id
1 'polypeptide(L)'
;RFDFERMSRLALGRHWRKASEQQRQAFVAAFRQLLVRTYATALLNYSDEQIVYKPLRQEPTGKEAVVNTLVSEPGGAPVPIDYRLHLGSDGHWRVYDVIVDGVSLVSNYRSSFGSEIRRRGMDGLIRKLETMGGQEVK
;
A
#
# COMPACT_ATOMS: atom_id res chain seq x y z
N ARG A 1 -9.05 -4.76 6.93
CA ARG A 1 -8.67 -3.33 7.18
C ARG A 1 -7.24 -3.11 6.72
N PHE A 2 -6.85 -1.90 6.32
CA PHE A 2 -5.48 -1.57 5.90
C PHE A 2 -4.63 -1.03 7.05
N ASP A 3 -3.35 -1.39 7.06
CA ASP A 3 -2.33 -0.87 7.96
C ASP A 3 -1.41 0.10 7.22
N PHE A 4 -1.91 1.33 7.02
CA PHE A 4 -1.17 2.37 6.30
C PHE A 4 0.12 2.79 7.01
N GLU A 5 0.23 2.59 8.32
CA GLU A 5 1.46 2.87 9.04
C GLU A 5 2.54 1.83 8.70
N ARG A 6 2.20 0.54 8.74
CA ARG A 6 3.13 -0.53 8.31
C ARG A 6 3.52 -0.38 6.84
N MET A 7 2.56 -0.08 5.97
CA MET A 7 2.82 0.23 4.55
C MET A 7 3.82 1.38 4.41
N SER A 8 3.60 2.47 5.14
CA SER A 8 4.45 3.66 5.12
C SER A 8 5.87 3.38 5.63
N ARG A 9 5.98 2.63 6.71
CA ARG A 9 7.27 2.21 7.29
C ARG A 9 8.07 1.37 6.29
N LEU A 10 7.41 0.47 5.59
CA LEU A 10 8.04 -0.37 4.56
C LEU A 10 8.46 0.46 3.33
N ALA A 11 7.62 1.38 2.88
CA ALA A 11 7.91 2.26 1.75
C ALA A 11 9.09 3.22 2.03
N LEU A 12 9.17 3.78 3.25
CA LEU A 12 10.29 4.64 3.67
C LEU A 12 11.57 3.85 4.03
N GLY A 13 11.43 2.59 4.42
CA GLY A 13 12.53 1.73 4.85
C GLY A 13 13.39 2.41 5.92
N ARG A 14 14.70 2.51 5.69
CA ARG A 14 15.65 3.13 6.64
C ARG A 14 15.34 4.59 6.98
N HIS A 15 14.66 5.32 6.09
CA HIS A 15 14.36 6.73 6.30
C HIS A 15 13.30 6.94 7.38
N TRP A 16 12.45 5.94 7.65
CA TRP A 16 11.45 5.98 8.73
C TRP A 16 12.08 6.28 10.09
N ARG A 17 13.20 5.62 10.41
CA ARG A 17 13.88 5.76 11.72
C ARG A 17 14.46 7.16 11.93
N LYS A 18 14.74 7.89 10.85
CA LYS A 18 15.30 9.26 10.88
C LYS A 18 14.21 10.34 10.85
N ALA A 19 12.98 9.99 10.48
CA ALA A 19 11.86 10.92 10.46
C ALA A 19 11.37 11.21 11.88
N SER A 20 11.01 12.47 12.12
CA SER A 20 10.29 12.87 13.34
C SER A 20 8.89 12.24 13.36
N GLU A 21 8.25 12.23 14.53
CA GLU A 21 6.88 11.73 14.66
C GLU A 21 5.90 12.51 13.77
N GLN A 22 6.04 13.84 13.71
CA GLN A 22 5.23 14.70 12.84
C GLN A 22 5.44 14.36 11.36
N GLN A 23 6.69 14.13 10.93
CA GLN A 23 6.99 13.72 9.55
C GLN A 23 6.41 12.34 9.23
N ARG A 24 6.44 11.40 10.17
CA ARG A 24 5.83 10.07 9.99
C ARG A 24 4.32 10.19 9.81
N GLN A 25 3.64 10.95 10.67
CA GLN A 25 2.20 11.15 10.57
C GLN A 25 1.80 11.84 9.25
N ALA A 26 2.50 12.91 8.87
CA ALA A 26 2.24 13.62 7.62
C ALA A 26 2.50 12.72 6.39
N PHE A 27 3.60 11.95 6.41
CA PHE A 27 3.87 10.99 5.34
C PHE A 27 2.81 9.89 5.25
N VAL A 28 2.37 9.31 6.38
CA VAL A 28 1.32 8.28 6.40
C VAL A 28 0.03 8.83 5.79
N ALA A 29 -0.36 10.06 6.14
CA ALA A 29 -1.55 10.71 5.58
C ALA A 29 -1.42 10.92 4.06
N ALA A 30 -0.32 11.53 3.61
CA ALA A 30 -0.11 11.82 2.19
C ALA A 30 0.02 10.53 1.35
N PHE A 31 0.73 9.52 1.87
CA PHE A 31 0.90 8.25 1.17
C PHE A 31 -0.40 7.44 1.11
N ARG A 32 -1.20 7.44 2.20
CA ARG A 32 -2.56 6.86 2.17
C ARG A 32 -3.39 7.51 1.07
N GLN A 33 -3.40 8.84 0.97
CA GLN A 33 -4.17 9.55 -0.03
C GLN A 33 -3.73 9.18 -1.45
N LEU A 34 -2.42 9.11 -1.69
CA LEU A 34 -1.88 8.64 -2.97
C LEU A 34 -2.37 7.22 -3.30
N LEU A 35 -2.25 6.28 -2.36
CA LEU A 35 -2.64 4.89 -2.59
C LEU A 35 -4.14 4.73 -2.86
N VAL A 36 -4.99 5.35 -2.03
CA VAL A 36 -6.45 5.33 -2.21
C VAL A 36 -6.84 5.86 -3.58
N ARG A 37 -6.13 6.88 -4.06
CA ARG A 37 -6.46 7.54 -5.32
C ARG A 37 -5.96 6.80 -6.55
N THR A 38 -4.71 6.33 -6.52
CA THR A 38 -4.11 5.60 -7.65
C THR A 38 -4.68 4.18 -7.77
N TYR A 39 -5.13 3.59 -6.67
CA TYR A 39 -5.56 2.19 -6.62
C TYR A 39 -6.94 2.01 -5.98
N ALA A 40 -7.85 2.99 -6.18
CA ALA A 40 -9.20 2.98 -5.61
C ALA A 40 -9.91 1.65 -5.88
N THR A 41 -9.91 1.18 -7.13
CA THR A 41 -10.53 -0.10 -7.53
C THR A 41 -9.97 -1.27 -6.72
N ALA A 42 -8.64 -1.39 -6.61
CA ALA A 42 -8.02 -2.46 -5.83
C ALA A 42 -8.38 -2.36 -4.34
N LEU A 43 -8.40 -1.16 -3.76
CA LEU A 43 -8.63 -0.98 -2.32
C LEU A 43 -10.11 -1.11 -1.93
N LEU A 44 -11.02 -0.67 -2.80
CA LEU A 44 -12.47 -0.77 -2.62
C LEU A 44 -12.97 -2.20 -2.85
N ASN A 45 -12.38 -2.96 -3.77
CA ASN A 45 -12.75 -4.37 -4.00
C ASN A 45 -12.38 -5.30 -2.84
N TYR A 46 -11.48 -4.89 -1.93
CA TYR A 46 -11.31 -5.58 -0.65
C TYR A 46 -12.41 -5.25 0.37
N SER A 47 -13.09 -4.11 0.16
CA SER A 47 -14.10 -3.56 1.07
C SER A 47 -15.51 -4.04 0.73
N ASP A 48 -15.79 -4.32 -0.55
CA ASP A 48 -17.07 -4.83 -1.03
C ASP A 48 -16.96 -6.27 -1.56
N GLU A 49 -17.88 -7.10 -1.08
CA GLU A 49 -17.96 -8.54 -1.22
C GLU A 49 -18.03 -9.00 -2.70
N GLN A 50 -16.99 -9.72 -3.17
CA GLN A 50 -17.04 -10.97 -3.97
C GLN A 50 -15.58 -11.42 -4.21
N ILE A 51 -14.87 -11.73 -3.12
CA ILE A 51 -13.50 -12.23 -3.23
C ILE A 51 -13.55 -13.72 -3.58
N VAL A 52 -13.18 -14.08 -4.82
CA VAL A 52 -12.85 -15.47 -5.16
C VAL A 52 -11.48 -15.78 -4.57
N TYR A 53 -11.49 -16.37 -3.38
CA TYR A 53 -10.28 -16.82 -2.70
C TYR A 53 -9.62 -17.95 -3.50
N LYS A 54 -8.39 -17.72 -3.99
CA LYS A 54 -7.56 -18.86 -4.45
C LYS A 54 -7.03 -19.62 -3.22
N PRO A 55 -6.76 -20.94 -3.34
CA PRO A 55 -6.12 -21.69 -2.27
C PRO A 55 -4.85 -20.98 -1.80
N LEU A 56 -4.68 -20.81 -0.48
CA LEU A 56 -3.47 -20.23 0.09
C LEU A 56 -2.25 -20.99 -0.46
N ARG A 57 -1.36 -20.29 -1.17
CA ARG A 57 -0.10 -20.89 -1.66
C ARG A 57 0.90 -21.19 -0.54
N GLN A 58 0.70 -20.63 0.65
CA GLN A 58 1.54 -20.84 1.82
C GLN A 58 0.63 -21.00 3.04
N GLU A 59 0.83 -22.06 3.81
CA GLU A 59 0.35 -22.14 5.20
C GLU A 59 0.68 -20.80 5.89
N PRO A 60 -0.28 -20.17 6.60
CA PRO A 60 0.04 -19.01 7.40
C PRO A 60 1.19 -19.39 8.34
N THR A 61 2.41 -18.90 8.10
CA THR A 61 3.35 -18.75 9.20
C THR A 61 2.58 -17.86 10.15
N GLY A 62 2.07 -18.35 11.29
CA GLY A 62 0.79 -17.96 11.91
C GLY A 62 0.45 -16.48 12.17
N LYS A 63 1.27 -15.54 11.70
CA LYS A 63 1.14 -14.09 11.70
C LYS A 63 1.11 -13.43 10.32
N GLU A 64 1.27 -14.15 9.21
CA GLU A 64 1.18 -13.60 7.83
C GLU A 64 0.33 -14.48 6.92
N ALA A 65 -0.38 -13.86 5.97
CA ALA A 65 -1.24 -14.54 5.00
C ALA A 65 -1.28 -13.78 3.68
N VAL A 66 -1.65 -14.47 2.60
CA VAL A 66 -1.90 -13.86 1.29
C VAL A 66 -3.30 -14.23 0.82
N VAL A 67 -4.07 -13.23 0.41
CA VAL A 67 -5.38 -13.42 -0.22
C VAL A 67 -5.23 -13.03 -1.69
N ASN A 68 -5.33 -14.01 -2.58
CA ASN A 68 -5.28 -13.79 -4.03
C ASN A 68 -6.69 -13.55 -4.56
N THR A 69 -6.83 -12.53 -5.40
CA THR A 69 -8.11 -12.13 -6.02
C THR A 69 -7.92 -11.84 -7.50
N LEU A 70 -9.02 -11.78 -8.25
CA LEU A 70 -9.06 -11.35 -9.64
C LEU A 70 -10.14 -10.28 -9.76
N VAL A 71 -9.76 -9.10 -10.23
CA VAL A 71 -10.70 -8.01 -10.48
C VAL A 71 -10.97 -7.97 -11.98
N SER A 72 -12.24 -8.08 -12.36
CA SER A 72 -12.67 -7.95 -13.76
C SER A 72 -13.38 -6.61 -13.94
N GLU A 73 -12.91 -5.81 -14.88
CA GLU A 73 -13.64 -4.62 -15.33
C GLU A 73 -14.42 -4.95 -16.60
N PRO A 74 -15.63 -4.37 -16.81
CA PRO A 74 -16.40 -4.61 -18.03
C PRO A 74 -15.58 -4.29 -19.28
N GLY A 75 -15.40 -5.29 -20.17
CA GLY A 75 -14.65 -5.14 -21.42
C GLY A 75 -13.12 -5.21 -21.29
N GLY A 76 -12.57 -5.45 -20.09
CA GLY A 76 -11.14 -5.60 -19.84
C GLY A 76 -10.72 -7.04 -19.52
N ALA A 77 -9.42 -7.30 -19.60
CA ALA A 77 -8.84 -8.54 -19.08
C ALA A 77 -8.84 -8.52 -17.54
N PRO A 78 -9.13 -9.65 -16.85
CA PRO A 78 -9.04 -9.70 -15.40
C PRO A 78 -7.64 -9.39 -14.88
N VAL A 79 -7.55 -8.51 -13.88
CA VAL A 79 -6.30 -8.11 -13.24
C VAL A 79 -6.13 -8.89 -11.93
N PRO A 80 -5.03 -9.63 -11.74
CA PRO A 80 -4.75 -10.29 -10.47
C PRO A 80 -4.34 -9.29 -9.40
N ILE A 81 -4.97 -9.40 -8.23
CA ILE A 81 -4.68 -8.57 -7.07
C ILE A 81 -4.44 -9.46 -5.86
N ASP A 82 -3.24 -9.38 -5.28
CA ASP A 82 -2.89 -10.12 -4.07
C ASP A 82 -2.79 -9.17 -2.88
N TYR A 83 -3.49 -9.48 -1.79
CA TYR A 83 -3.38 -8.76 -0.53
C TYR A 83 -2.45 -9.52 0.40
N ARG A 84 -1.38 -8.87 0.87
CA ARG A 84 -0.55 -9.42 1.95
C ARG A 84 -1.05 -8.92 3.28
N LEU A 85 -1.36 -9.85 4.17
CA LEU A 85 -1.92 -9.58 5.47
C LEU A 85 -0.95 -9.99 6.58
N HIS A 86 -1.03 -9.27 7.69
CA HIS A 86 -0.39 -9.65 8.94
C HIS A 86 -1.42 -9.68 10.06
N LEU A 87 -1.20 -10.55 11.03
CA LEU A 87 -1.98 -10.62 12.25
C LEU A 87 -1.43 -9.58 13.24
N GLY A 88 -2.26 -8.58 13.54
CA GLY A 88 -1.94 -7.58 14.56
C GLY A 88 -1.86 -8.19 15.96
N SER A 89 -1.22 -7.48 16.89
CA SER A 89 -1.15 -7.89 18.30
C SER A 89 -2.52 -7.97 18.99
N ASP A 90 -3.52 -7.28 18.43
CA ASP A 90 -4.92 -7.31 18.85
C ASP A 90 -5.72 -8.45 18.21
N GLY A 91 -5.07 -9.37 17.50
CA GLY A 91 -5.73 -10.53 16.89
C GLY A 91 -6.45 -10.24 15.57
N HIS A 92 -6.33 -9.02 15.02
CA HIS A 92 -7.00 -8.67 13.76
C HIS A 92 -6.05 -8.69 12.56
N TRP A 93 -6.50 -9.34 11.49
CA TRP A 93 -5.81 -9.32 10.19
C TRP A 93 -5.88 -7.94 9.55
N ARG A 94 -4.72 -7.47 9.08
CA ARG A 94 -4.60 -6.19 8.37
C ARG A 94 -3.75 -6.34 7.13
N VAL A 95 -4.17 -5.69 6.05
CA VAL A 95 -3.41 -5.61 4.81
C VAL A 95 -2.23 -4.66 4.98
N TYR A 96 -1.02 -5.12 4.69
CA TYR A 96 0.20 -4.32 4.73
C TYR A 96 0.87 -4.13 3.37
N ASP A 97 0.38 -4.81 2.34
CA ASP A 97 0.81 -4.60 0.95
C ASP A 97 -0.28 -5.12 -0.01
N VAL A 98 -0.33 -4.52 -1.20
CA VAL A 98 -1.19 -4.96 -2.30
C VAL A 98 -0.29 -5.17 -3.50
N ILE A 99 -0.48 -6.27 -4.22
CA ILE A 99 0.25 -6.59 -5.43
C ILE A 99 -0.75 -6.58 -6.56
N VAL A 100 -0.60 -5.65 -7.51
CA VAL A 100 -1.43 -5.56 -8.71
C VAL A 100 -0.59 -6.00 -9.88
N ASP A 101 -1.04 -7.03 -10.60
CA ASP A 101 -0.32 -7.59 -11.75
C ASP A 101 1.17 -7.90 -11.45
N GLY A 102 1.42 -8.50 -10.29
CA GLY A 102 2.77 -8.85 -9.83
C GLY A 102 3.58 -7.68 -9.25
N VAL A 103 3.07 -6.45 -9.30
CA VAL A 103 3.76 -5.25 -8.80
C VAL A 103 3.24 -4.87 -7.41
N SER A 104 4.10 -4.93 -6.39
CA SER A 104 3.78 -4.51 -5.03
C SER A 104 3.71 -2.99 -4.92
N LEU A 105 2.59 -2.47 -4.42
CA LEU A 105 2.39 -1.03 -4.23
C LEU A 105 3.44 -0.44 -3.30
N VAL A 106 3.71 -1.08 -2.16
CA VAL A 106 4.65 -0.58 -1.17
C VAL A 106 6.09 -0.56 -1.70
N SER A 107 6.51 -1.64 -2.35
CA SER A 107 7.89 -1.76 -2.86
C SER A 107 8.15 -0.87 -4.08
N ASN A 108 7.14 -0.67 -4.93
CA ASN A 108 7.23 0.17 -6.13
C ASN A 108 7.64 1.61 -5.79
N TYR A 109 7.16 2.15 -4.67
CA TYR A 109 7.50 3.52 -4.26
C TYR A 109 8.84 3.65 -3.52
N ARG A 110 9.39 2.57 -2.97
CA ARG A 110 10.54 2.63 -2.05
C ARG A 110 11.79 3.24 -2.67
N SER A 111 12.12 2.87 -3.91
CA SER A 111 13.28 3.40 -4.63
C SER A 111 13.11 4.90 -4.92
N SER A 112 11.95 5.30 -5.42
CA SER A 112 11.58 6.68 -5.74
C SER A 112 11.57 7.59 -4.51
N PHE A 113 11.01 7.13 -3.39
CA PHE A 113 11.02 7.88 -2.13
C PHE A 113 12.43 8.06 -1.60
N GLY A 114 13.25 7.00 -1.64
CA GLY A 114 14.66 7.11 -1.27
C GLY A 114 15.42 8.13 -2.12
N SER A 115 15.12 8.22 -3.43
CA SER A 115 15.71 9.22 -4.33
C SER A 115 15.24 10.64 -3.99
N GLU A 116 13.94 10.84 -3.78
CA GLU A 116 13.38 12.15 -3.44
C GLU A 116 13.92 12.67 -2.10
N ILE A 117 13.99 11.81 -1.08
CA ILE A 117 14.53 12.18 0.24
C ILE A 117 16.00 12.61 0.15
N ARG A 118 16.81 11.95 -0.70
CA ARG A 118 18.20 12.36 -0.93
C ARG A 118 18.30 13.73 -1.59
N ARG A 119 17.34 14.09 -2.45
CA ARG A 119 17.34 15.34 -3.22
C ARG A 119 16.72 16.51 -2.46
N ARG A 120 15.64 16.29 -1.71
CA ARG A 120 14.79 17.34 -1.14
C ARG A 120 14.45 17.15 0.34
N GLY A 121 15.03 16.14 0.99
CA GLY A 121 14.70 15.77 2.37
C GLY A 121 13.31 15.14 2.52
N MET A 122 12.96 14.77 3.75
CA MET A 122 11.67 14.15 4.06
C MET A 122 10.50 15.11 3.77
N ASP A 123 10.62 16.38 4.16
CA ASP A 123 9.57 17.38 3.93
C ASP A 123 9.36 17.66 2.43
N GLY A 124 10.42 17.55 1.62
CA GLY A 124 10.31 17.62 0.17
C GLY A 124 9.49 16.47 -0.41
N LEU A 125 9.70 15.24 0.09
CA LEU A 125 8.88 14.09 -0.31
C LEU A 125 7.42 14.27 0.13
N ILE A 126 7.16 14.67 1.37
CA ILE A 126 5.80 14.86 1.88
C ILE A 126 5.03 15.87 1.01
N ARG A 127 5.60 17.04 0.74
CA ARG A 127 4.98 18.05 -0.15
C ARG A 127 4.72 17.52 -1.56
N LYS A 128 5.63 16.70 -2.10
CA LYS A 128 5.45 16.06 -3.40
C LYS A 128 4.27 15.07 -3.39
N LEU A 129 4.10 14.32 -2.30
CA LEU A 129 2.98 13.39 -2.15
C LEU A 129 1.65 14.11 -1.97
N GLU A 130 1.62 15.20 -1.22
CA GLU A 130 0.41 16.02 -1.04
C GLU A 130 -0.06 16.63 -2.37
N THR A 131 0.87 17.08 -3.21
CA THR A 131 0.56 17.59 -4.56
C THR A 131 0.10 16.48 -5.51
N MET A 132 0.76 15.33 -5.49
CA MET A 132 0.33 14.14 -6.27
C MET A 132 -1.02 13.60 -5.80
N GLY A 133 -1.31 13.70 -4.50
CA GLY A 133 -2.62 13.39 -3.93
C GLY A 133 -3.72 14.34 -4.41
N GLY A 134 -3.37 15.55 -4.87
CA GLY A 134 -4.29 16.60 -5.33
C GLY A 134 -4.46 16.76 -6.85
N GLN A 135 -3.58 16.21 -7.71
CA GLN A 135 -3.68 16.42 -9.17
C GLN A 135 -4.39 15.28 -9.92
N GLU A 136 -5.58 15.51 -10.49
CA GLU A 136 -6.28 14.60 -11.44
C GLU A 136 -5.32 14.00 -12.46
N VAL A 137 -5.23 12.66 -12.45
CA VAL A 137 -4.72 11.93 -13.61
C VAL A 137 -5.80 12.14 -14.66
N LYS A 138 -5.53 13.04 -15.60
CA LYS A 138 -6.32 13.17 -16.82
C LYS A 138 -6.22 11.91 -17.65
#